data_AF-A0A7J4K3C5-F1
#
_entry.id   AF-A0A7J4K3C5-F1
#
_cell.length_a   1.000
_cell.length_b   1.000
_cell.length_c   1.000
_cell.angle_alpha   90.00
_cell.angle_beta   90.00
_cell.angle_gamma   90.00
#
_symmetry.space_group_name_H-M   'P 1'
#
loop_
_entity.id
_entity.type
_entity.pdbx_description
1 polymer ?
#
loop_
_entity_poly.entity_id
_entity_poly.type
_entity_poly.pdbx_seq_one_letter_code
_entity_poly.pdbx_strand_id
1 'polypeptide(L)'
;MIVTDGTGSMGDFPKVIFEKLPLLDLGIADYLDDVEISVAMIGDAQYDARPLQVQPYTKGKGLVGALNNLVIEGGGGGNQTESYDLAALYYARNADMPKATNPVMIFICDEGIYPQVDANWAKDYAKVDIDKKMKTDALFEELKNKYSVYCIRKHYGDHSGDKMQGADLAVHKQWERYVGAERIAMLDDPRRVVDVIFGLLAYETNKMDFFKKELSFRQTPAQVEAVMKSMLTVGKPQAMLPAAKSVLKR
;
A
#
# COMPACT_ATOMS: atom_id res chain seq x y z
N MET A 1 2.81 2.80 8.95
CA MET A 1 3.91 2.79 7.96
C MET A 1 3.31 2.81 6.58
N ILE A 2 3.99 3.47 5.64
CA ILE A 2 3.55 3.60 4.26
C ILE A 2 4.71 3.12 3.38
N VAL A 3 4.47 2.07 2.59
CA VAL A 3 5.44 1.49 1.68
C VAL A 3 4.98 1.81 0.26
N THR A 4 5.74 2.63 -0.44
CA THR A 4 5.44 3.02 -1.81
C THR A 4 6.32 2.24 -2.76
N ASP A 5 5.73 1.77 -3.86
CA ASP A 5 6.46 1.24 -5.00
C ASP A 5 7.07 2.38 -5.83
N GLY A 6 8.37 2.31 -6.11
CA GLY A 6 9.13 3.26 -6.89
C GLY A 6 9.59 2.74 -8.25
N THR A 7 9.09 1.59 -8.69
CA THR A 7 9.44 0.93 -9.96
C THR A 7 8.82 1.63 -11.16
N GLY A 8 9.30 1.31 -12.36
CA GLY A 8 8.92 1.96 -13.61
C GLY A 8 7.47 1.72 -14.02
N SER A 9 6.86 0.59 -13.63
CA SER A 9 5.44 0.28 -13.88
C SER A 9 4.50 1.30 -13.24
N MET A 10 4.91 1.90 -12.12
CA MET A 10 4.16 2.92 -11.41
C MET A 10 4.13 4.27 -12.14
N GLY A 11 5.01 4.51 -13.12
CA GLY A 11 5.03 5.74 -13.91
C GLY A 11 5.25 6.98 -13.06
N ASP A 12 4.35 7.96 -13.13
CA ASP A 12 4.44 9.20 -12.35
C ASP A 12 3.84 9.09 -10.94
N PHE A 13 3.19 7.98 -10.61
CA PHE A 13 2.53 7.78 -9.32
C PHE A 13 3.47 8.02 -8.13
N PRO A 14 4.70 7.46 -8.07
CA PRO A 14 5.53 7.58 -6.88
C PRO A 14 5.89 9.04 -6.59
N LYS A 15 6.17 9.81 -7.64
CA LYS A 15 6.43 11.25 -7.55
C LYS A 15 5.21 12.01 -7.02
N VAL A 16 4.03 11.79 -7.61
CA VAL A 16 2.80 12.46 -7.17
C VAL A 16 2.44 12.05 -5.74
N ILE A 17 2.59 10.78 -5.38
CA ILE A 17 2.38 10.28 -4.02
C ILE A 17 3.30 11.02 -3.04
N PHE A 18 4.60 11.14 -3.34
CA PHE A 18 5.56 11.83 -2.48
C PHE A 18 5.24 13.33 -2.33
N GLU A 19 4.71 13.98 -3.36
CA GLU A 19 4.22 15.36 -3.27
C GLU A 19 2.97 15.50 -2.36
N LYS A 20 2.14 14.45 -2.25
CA LYS A 20 0.90 14.48 -1.46
C LYS A 20 1.06 13.97 -0.04
N LEU A 21 1.89 12.95 0.21
CA LEU A 21 2.05 12.32 1.51
C LEU A 21 2.32 13.29 2.69
N PRO A 22 3.02 14.43 2.53
CA PRO A 22 3.16 15.42 3.60
C PRO A 22 1.84 15.96 4.17
N LEU A 23 0.73 15.87 3.42
CA LEU A 23 -0.58 16.27 3.90
C LEU A 23 -1.12 15.35 5.02
N LEU A 24 -0.57 14.14 5.17
CA LEU A 24 -0.94 13.25 6.27
C LEU A 24 -0.61 13.86 7.63
N ASP A 25 0.51 14.58 7.75
CA ASP A 25 0.91 15.26 9.00
C ASP A 25 -0.15 16.26 9.49
N LEU A 26 -1.03 16.73 8.61
CA LEU A 26 -2.06 17.72 8.91
C LEU A 26 -3.38 17.12 9.40
N GLY A 27 -3.69 15.86 9.03
CA GLY A 27 -5.01 15.27 9.25
C GLY A 27 -4.99 13.90 9.92
N ILE A 28 -3.84 13.24 10.06
CA ILE A 28 -3.77 11.89 10.61
C ILE A 28 -4.22 11.82 12.08
N ALA A 29 -4.04 12.92 12.82
CA ALA A 29 -4.46 13.05 14.22
C ALA A 29 -5.99 12.98 14.41
N ASP A 30 -6.78 13.27 13.38
CA ASP A 30 -8.24 13.13 13.45
C ASP A 30 -8.65 11.66 13.48
N TYR A 31 -7.79 10.76 12.98
CA TYR A 31 -8.04 9.33 12.89
C TYR A 31 -7.35 8.55 14.00
N LEU A 32 -6.08 8.84 14.27
CA LEU A 32 -5.25 8.12 15.23
C LEU A 32 -4.61 9.07 16.24
N ASP A 33 -4.58 8.67 17.51
CA ASP A 33 -3.93 9.42 18.58
C ASP A 33 -2.44 9.08 18.66
N ASP A 34 -1.62 10.06 19.03
CA ASP A 34 -0.17 9.91 19.29
C ASP A 34 0.61 9.17 18.19
N VAL A 35 0.41 9.60 16.94
CA VAL A 35 0.92 8.90 15.75
C VAL A 35 2.40 9.15 15.48
N GLU A 36 3.10 8.08 15.11
CA GLU A 36 4.38 8.13 14.43
C GLU A 36 4.29 7.45 13.05
N ILE A 37 4.93 8.04 12.04
CA ILE A 37 4.89 7.58 10.66
C ILE A 37 6.30 7.26 10.19
N SER A 38 6.48 6.04 9.70
CA SER A 38 7.63 5.64 8.90
C SER A 38 7.19 5.42 7.45
N VAL A 39 7.99 5.93 6.52
CA VAL A 39 7.81 5.77 5.07
C VAL A 39 8.94 4.92 4.52
N ALA A 40 8.62 4.09 3.53
CA ALA A 40 9.60 3.32 2.80
C ALA A 40 9.32 3.34 1.31
N MET A 41 10.38 3.12 0.52
CA MET A 41 10.31 2.90 -0.92
C MET A 41 10.80 1.49 -1.24
N ILE A 42 10.09 0.81 -2.14
CA ILE A 42 10.48 -0.45 -2.75
C ILE A 42 10.86 -0.22 -4.21
N GLY A 43 11.93 -0.89 -4.62
CA GLY A 43 12.34 -1.07 -6.01
C GLY A 43 12.50 -2.57 -6.33
N ASP A 44 13.06 -2.87 -7.49
CA ASP A 44 13.35 -4.24 -7.88
C ASP A 44 14.74 -4.67 -7.37
N ALA A 45 14.80 -5.69 -6.51
CA ALA A 45 16.04 -6.19 -5.90
C ALA A 45 17.08 -6.70 -6.90
N GLN A 46 16.69 -7.00 -8.13
CA GLN A 46 17.57 -7.43 -9.20
C GLN A 46 18.12 -6.25 -10.03
N TYR A 47 17.37 -5.16 -10.18
CA TYR A 47 17.71 -4.08 -11.12
C TYR A 47 18.04 -2.74 -10.46
N ASP A 48 17.52 -2.47 -9.28
CA ASP A 48 17.70 -1.20 -8.58
C ASP A 48 18.90 -1.25 -7.61
N ALA A 49 19.56 -0.10 -7.41
CA ALA A 49 20.68 0.00 -6.47
C ALA A 49 20.19 0.14 -5.02
N ARG A 50 18.94 0.57 -4.80
CA ARG A 50 18.31 0.78 -3.49
C ARG A 50 16.90 0.15 -3.46
N PRO A 51 16.80 -1.18 -3.59
CA PRO A 51 15.52 -1.87 -3.70
C PRO A 51 14.67 -1.83 -2.43
N LEU A 52 15.26 -1.50 -1.28
CA LEU A 52 14.54 -1.18 -0.05
C LEU A 52 15.17 0.06 0.60
N GLN A 53 14.37 1.10 0.77
CA GLN A 53 14.76 2.34 1.46
C GLN A 53 13.76 2.61 2.57
N VAL A 54 14.18 2.50 3.83
CA VAL A 54 13.30 2.72 4.99
C VAL A 54 13.74 3.96 5.76
N GLN A 55 12.79 4.82 6.09
CA GLN A 55 13.03 5.97 6.97
C GLN A 55 12.61 5.67 8.41
N PRO A 56 13.31 6.21 9.41
CA PRO A 56 12.88 6.13 10.81
C PRO A 56 11.47 6.68 11.01
N TYR A 57 10.84 6.28 12.11
CA TYR A 57 9.57 6.86 12.53
C TYR A 57 9.72 8.35 12.82
N THR A 58 8.76 9.12 12.36
CA THR A 58 8.69 10.57 12.54
C THR A 58 7.37 10.95 13.19
N LYS A 59 7.37 12.07 13.91
CA LYS A 59 6.20 12.60 14.62
C LYS A 59 5.97 14.06 14.22
N GLY A 60 4.71 14.50 14.22
CA GLY A 60 4.37 15.88 13.86
C GLY A 60 4.60 16.14 12.37
N LYS A 61 5.50 17.06 12.01
CA LYS A 61 5.73 17.52 10.62
C LYS A 61 6.96 16.89 9.94
N GLY A 62 7.29 15.65 10.32
CA GLY A 62 8.55 15.00 9.94
C GLY A 62 8.54 14.35 8.55
N LEU A 63 7.38 14.17 7.92
CA LEU A 63 7.28 13.38 6.68
C LEU A 63 8.03 14.01 5.51
N VAL A 64 8.05 15.34 5.38
CA VAL A 64 8.79 16.02 4.30
C VAL A 64 10.27 15.65 4.33
N GLY A 65 10.88 15.65 5.52
CA GLY A 65 12.28 15.29 5.69
C GLY A 65 12.53 13.81 5.37
N ALA A 66 11.66 12.92 5.82
CA ALA A 66 11.75 11.50 5.53
C ALA A 66 11.64 11.22 4.03
N LEU A 67 10.65 11.81 3.34
CA LEU A 67 10.43 11.61 1.91
C LEU A 67 11.59 12.14 1.06
N ASN A 68 12.21 13.26 1.45
CA ASN A 68 13.38 13.81 0.75
C ASN A 68 14.62 12.90 0.78
N ASN A 69 14.67 11.93 1.70
CA ASN A 69 15.76 10.95 1.78
C ASN A 69 15.51 9.71 0.90
N LEU A 70 14.31 9.57 0.32
CA LEU A 70 13.95 8.46 -0.57
C LEU A 70 14.24 8.85 -2.02
N VAL A 71 14.80 7.91 -2.79
CA VAL A 71 15.12 8.09 -4.21
C VAL A 71 14.22 7.17 -5.04
N ILE A 72 13.57 7.75 -6.06
CA ILE A 72 12.80 7.01 -7.06
C ILE A 72 13.79 6.62 -8.17
N GLU A 73 14.11 5.33 -8.28
CA GLU A 73 15.02 4.83 -9.33
C GLU A 73 14.28 4.51 -10.63
N GLY A 74 13.02 4.02 -10.53
CA GLY A 74 12.21 3.70 -11.70
C GLY A 74 12.71 2.49 -12.50
N GLY A 75 13.52 1.61 -11.90
CA GLY A 75 13.85 0.31 -12.48
C GLY A 75 12.67 -0.65 -12.43
N GLY A 76 12.90 -1.94 -12.64
CA GLY A 76 11.82 -2.93 -12.65
C GLY A 76 12.08 -4.05 -13.66
N GLY A 77 11.64 -5.25 -13.29
CA GLY A 77 11.67 -6.44 -14.13
C GLY A 77 10.41 -6.60 -15.00
N GLY A 78 10.50 -7.43 -16.04
CA GLY A 78 9.34 -7.78 -16.88
C GLY A 78 8.43 -8.87 -16.31
N ASN A 79 8.50 -9.12 -14.99
CA ASN A 79 7.98 -10.34 -14.36
C ASN A 79 6.64 -10.16 -13.62
N GLN A 80 6.08 -8.95 -13.60
CA GLN A 80 4.80 -8.64 -12.91
C GLN A 80 4.87 -8.89 -11.39
N THR A 81 6.08 -8.83 -10.83
CA THR A 81 6.36 -9.06 -9.41
C THR A 81 7.51 -8.19 -8.95
N GLU A 82 7.31 -7.54 -7.80
CA GLU A 82 8.29 -6.65 -7.18
C GLU A 82 8.63 -7.07 -5.74
N SER A 83 9.68 -6.45 -5.21
CA SER A 83 10.34 -6.88 -3.95
C SER A 83 9.63 -6.40 -2.67
N TYR A 84 8.29 -6.37 -2.69
CA TYR A 84 7.48 -5.92 -1.54
C TYR A 84 7.67 -6.77 -0.28
N ASP A 85 8.06 -8.04 -0.48
CA ASP A 85 8.41 -8.98 0.59
C ASP A 85 9.60 -8.49 1.43
N LEU A 86 10.53 -7.71 0.86
CA LEU A 86 11.65 -7.15 1.62
C LEU A 86 11.19 -6.08 2.62
N ALA A 87 10.27 -5.19 2.23
CA ALA A 87 9.67 -4.24 3.16
C ALA A 87 8.84 -4.96 4.23
N ALA A 88 8.01 -5.93 3.82
CA ALA A 88 7.25 -6.75 4.75
C ALA A 88 8.17 -7.41 5.79
N LEU A 89 9.29 -8.02 5.36
CA LEU A 89 10.25 -8.67 6.23
C LEU A 89 10.95 -7.69 7.17
N TYR A 90 11.39 -6.55 6.65
CA TYR A 90 12.02 -5.51 7.46
C TYR A 90 11.10 -5.05 8.59
N TYR A 91 9.84 -4.69 8.29
CA TYR A 91 8.92 -4.22 9.32
C TYR A 91 8.46 -5.36 10.25
N ALA A 92 8.32 -6.58 9.77
CA ALA A 92 8.01 -7.73 10.62
C ALA A 92 9.06 -7.90 11.73
N ARG A 93 10.35 -7.76 11.41
CA ARG A 93 11.44 -8.21 12.29
C ARG A 93 12.33 -7.13 12.88
N ASN A 94 12.48 -5.99 12.22
CA ASN A 94 13.38 -4.92 12.66
C ASN A 94 12.65 -3.73 13.28
N ALA A 95 11.37 -3.53 12.97
CA ALA A 95 10.61 -2.41 13.52
C ALA A 95 10.08 -2.75 14.92
N ASP A 96 10.62 -2.14 15.95
CA ASP A 96 10.09 -2.26 17.32
C ASP A 96 9.10 -1.13 17.62
N MET A 97 7.95 -1.46 18.20
CA MET A 97 6.86 -0.52 18.50
C MET A 97 6.14 -0.90 19.79
N PRO A 98 6.83 -0.97 20.94
CA PRO A 98 6.30 -1.58 22.16
C PRO A 98 5.11 -0.83 22.77
N LYS A 99 4.85 0.40 22.33
CA LYS A 99 3.76 1.26 22.79
C LYS A 99 2.63 1.43 21.76
N ALA A 100 2.80 0.91 20.55
CA ALA A 100 1.79 1.09 19.51
C ALA A 100 0.60 0.17 19.78
N THR A 101 -0.60 0.75 19.80
CA THR A 101 -1.84 0.02 20.08
C THR A 101 -2.52 -0.47 18.81
N ASN A 102 -2.47 0.32 17.72
CA ASN A 102 -3.05 -0.02 16.43
C ASN A 102 -2.05 0.25 15.29
N PRO A 103 -1.00 -0.58 15.14
CA PRO A 103 -0.05 -0.40 14.05
C PRO A 103 -0.70 -0.66 12.69
N VAL A 104 -0.68 0.32 11.79
CA VAL A 104 -1.23 0.18 10.43
C VAL A 104 -0.10 0.19 9.41
N MET A 105 -0.10 -0.77 8.49
CA MET A 105 0.84 -0.82 7.37
C MET A 105 0.09 -0.75 6.05
N ILE A 106 0.47 0.17 5.16
CA ILE A 106 -0.16 0.36 3.85
C ILE A 106 0.90 0.18 2.77
N PHE A 107 0.70 -0.79 1.90
CA PHE A 107 1.45 -0.92 0.65
C PHE A 107 0.75 -0.11 -0.44
N ILE A 108 1.50 0.62 -1.26
CA ILE A 108 1.01 1.32 -2.46
C ILE A 108 1.78 0.75 -3.66
N CYS A 109 1.09 0.02 -4.53
CA CYS A 109 1.73 -0.86 -5.52
C CYS A 109 0.86 -1.05 -6.78
N ASP A 110 1.42 -1.64 -7.84
CA ASP A 110 0.64 -2.11 -9.00
C ASP A 110 0.92 -3.57 -9.40
N GLU A 111 2.08 -4.13 -9.05
CA GLU A 111 2.50 -5.50 -9.35
C GLU A 111 2.27 -6.51 -8.20
N GLY A 112 2.57 -7.79 -8.48
CA GLY A 112 2.53 -8.89 -7.52
C GLY A 112 3.75 -8.97 -6.61
N ILE A 113 3.73 -9.88 -5.66
CA ILE A 113 4.86 -10.14 -4.75
C ILE A 113 5.53 -11.47 -5.13
N TYR A 114 6.85 -11.56 -5.02
CA TYR A 114 7.55 -12.83 -5.11
C TYR A 114 6.93 -13.86 -4.13
N PRO A 115 6.72 -15.13 -4.53
CA PRO A 115 6.08 -16.14 -3.69
C PRO A 115 6.95 -16.64 -2.53
N GLN A 116 8.26 -16.38 -2.61
CA GLN A 116 9.25 -16.73 -1.60
C GLN A 116 10.24 -15.58 -1.46
N VAL A 117 10.69 -15.35 -0.23
CA VAL A 117 11.70 -14.35 0.06
C VAL A 117 13.08 -14.91 -0.26
N ASP A 118 13.86 -14.21 -1.08
CA ASP A 118 15.25 -14.57 -1.32
C ASP A 118 16.11 -14.28 -0.07
N ALA A 119 16.84 -15.28 0.40
CA ALA A 119 17.61 -15.16 1.64
C ALA A 119 18.80 -14.20 1.54
N ASN A 120 19.39 -14.04 0.35
CA ASN A 120 20.47 -13.07 0.15
C ASN A 120 19.89 -11.66 0.14
N TRP A 121 18.79 -11.42 -0.58
CA TRP A 121 18.10 -10.12 -0.59
C TRP A 121 17.56 -9.72 0.79
N ALA A 122 17.01 -10.68 1.55
CA ALA A 122 16.60 -10.48 2.93
C ALA A 122 17.76 -9.98 3.81
N LYS A 123 18.92 -10.63 3.69
CA LYS A 123 20.12 -10.24 4.43
C LYS A 123 20.69 -8.91 3.98
N ASP A 124 20.82 -8.71 2.68
CA ASP A 124 21.52 -7.57 2.09
C ASP A 124 20.68 -6.29 2.16
N TYR A 125 19.36 -6.38 1.99
CA TYR A 125 18.48 -5.23 1.92
C TYR A 125 17.61 -5.07 3.17
N ALA A 126 16.91 -6.13 3.59
CA ALA A 126 16.07 -6.08 4.79
C ALA A 126 16.89 -6.22 6.09
N LYS A 127 18.18 -6.56 6.03
CA LYS A 127 19.04 -6.78 7.20
C LYS A 127 18.51 -7.86 8.15
N VAL A 128 17.90 -8.89 7.59
CA VAL A 128 17.35 -10.03 8.32
C VAL A 128 17.93 -11.32 7.75
N ASP A 129 18.54 -12.14 8.61
CA ASP A 129 18.89 -13.51 8.25
C ASP A 129 17.63 -14.41 8.33
N ILE A 130 17.32 -15.10 7.23
CA ILE A 130 16.18 -16.01 7.12
C ILE A 130 16.62 -17.38 6.62
N ASP A 131 15.84 -18.41 6.94
CA ASP A 131 15.98 -19.71 6.30
C ASP A 131 15.61 -19.60 4.82
N LYS A 132 16.34 -20.34 3.95
CA LYS A 132 16.18 -20.35 2.48
C LYS A 132 14.78 -20.73 1.94
N LYS A 133 13.77 -20.93 2.79
CA LYS A 133 12.44 -21.45 2.42
C LYS A 133 11.28 -20.57 2.90
N MET A 134 11.51 -19.35 3.36
CA MET A 134 10.42 -18.48 3.79
C MET A 134 9.46 -18.19 2.63
N LYS A 135 8.21 -18.63 2.80
CA LYS A 135 7.12 -18.29 1.88
C LYS A 135 6.55 -16.94 2.24
N THR A 136 6.19 -16.16 1.23
CA THR A 136 5.58 -14.84 1.41
C THR A 136 4.25 -14.93 2.15
N ASP A 137 3.48 -16.01 1.98
CA ASP A 137 2.31 -16.28 2.81
C ASP A 137 2.62 -16.26 4.32
N ALA A 138 3.64 -16.99 4.74
CA ALA A 138 4.02 -17.08 6.14
C ALA A 138 4.51 -15.72 6.67
N LEU A 139 5.23 -14.97 5.83
CA LEU A 139 5.65 -13.61 6.15
C LEU A 139 4.46 -12.66 6.32
N PHE A 140 3.45 -12.72 5.44
CA PHE A 140 2.26 -11.87 5.57
C PHE A 140 1.38 -12.29 6.76
N GLU A 141 1.37 -13.56 7.17
CA GLU A 141 0.78 -13.95 8.46
C GLU A 141 1.56 -13.35 9.65
N GLU A 142 2.89 -13.40 9.62
CA GLU A 142 3.74 -12.74 10.64
C GLU A 142 3.44 -11.23 10.70
N LEU A 143 3.29 -10.59 9.54
CA LEU A 143 2.99 -9.17 9.42
C LEU A 143 1.59 -8.83 9.97
N LYS A 144 0.56 -9.61 9.62
CA LYS A 144 -0.81 -9.41 10.09
C LYS A 144 -0.98 -9.61 11.60
N ASN A 145 -0.12 -10.40 12.24
CA ASN A 145 -0.11 -10.53 13.70
C ASN A 145 0.42 -9.27 14.40
N LYS A 146 1.13 -8.39 13.68
CA LYS A 146 1.76 -7.18 14.22
C LYS A 146 1.09 -5.90 13.72
N TYR A 147 0.44 -5.96 12.56
CA TYR A 147 -0.11 -4.81 11.86
C TYR A 147 -1.50 -5.10 11.30
N SER A 148 -2.35 -4.09 11.26
CA SER A 148 -3.44 -4.02 10.27
C SER A 148 -2.83 -3.68 8.91
N VAL A 149 -2.75 -4.67 8.02
CA VAL A 149 -2.09 -4.56 6.72
C VAL A 149 -3.11 -4.25 5.62
N TYR A 150 -2.85 -3.20 4.85
CA TYR A 150 -3.67 -2.74 3.75
C TYR A 150 -2.85 -2.61 2.46
N CYS A 151 -3.57 -2.60 1.33
CA CYS A 151 -2.99 -2.42 0.02
C CYS A 151 -3.80 -1.37 -0.76
N ILE A 152 -3.12 -0.34 -1.24
CA ILE A 152 -3.65 0.64 -2.19
C ILE A 152 -3.06 0.28 -3.56
N ARG A 153 -3.89 -0.20 -4.47
CA ARG A 153 -3.42 -0.68 -5.78
C ARG A 153 -3.70 0.29 -6.89
N LYS A 154 -2.70 0.59 -7.71
CA LYS A 154 -2.88 1.07 -9.08
C LYS A 154 -3.15 -0.15 -9.97
N HIS A 155 -3.94 0.03 -11.03
CA HIS A 155 -4.14 -1.02 -12.03
C HIS A 155 -2.82 -1.35 -12.75
N TYR A 156 -2.55 -2.63 -12.95
CA TYR A 156 -1.40 -3.07 -13.72
C TYR A 156 -1.64 -2.97 -15.24
N GLY A 157 -0.70 -2.35 -15.95
CA GLY A 157 -0.78 -2.15 -17.41
C GLY A 157 -1.93 -1.24 -17.85
N ASP A 158 -2.27 -1.31 -19.14
CA ASP A 158 -3.35 -0.52 -19.72
C ASP A 158 -4.72 -1.06 -19.26
N HIS A 159 -5.38 -0.30 -18.38
CA HIS A 159 -6.72 -0.61 -17.91
C HIS A 159 -7.76 0.19 -18.69
N SER A 160 -8.68 -0.50 -19.37
CA SER A 160 -9.85 0.12 -20.01
C SER A 160 -11.15 -0.53 -19.50
N GLY A 161 -12.01 0.26 -18.85
CA GLY A 161 -13.29 -0.19 -18.29
C GLY A 161 -13.22 -0.46 -16.79
N ASP A 162 -14.25 -1.10 -16.21
CA ASP A 162 -14.33 -1.37 -14.76
C ASP A 162 -13.98 -2.83 -14.38
N LYS A 163 -13.56 -3.67 -15.33
CA LYS A 163 -13.30 -5.09 -15.10
C LYS A 163 -11.82 -5.41 -15.19
N MET A 164 -11.22 -5.82 -14.08
CA MET A 164 -9.87 -6.38 -14.05
C MET A 164 -9.82 -7.69 -14.85
N GLN A 165 -8.78 -7.85 -15.66
CA GLN A 165 -8.54 -9.00 -16.51
C GLN A 165 -7.04 -9.31 -16.57
N GLY A 166 -6.69 -10.50 -17.05
CA GLY A 166 -5.30 -10.89 -17.29
C GLY A 166 -4.40 -10.73 -16.07
N ALA A 167 -3.23 -10.11 -16.29
CA ALA A 167 -2.21 -9.84 -15.28
C ALA A 167 -2.76 -9.06 -14.08
N ASP A 168 -3.52 -7.98 -14.32
CA ASP A 168 -4.05 -7.14 -13.24
C ASP A 168 -5.01 -7.91 -12.31
N LEU A 169 -5.84 -8.80 -12.87
CA LEU A 169 -6.69 -9.68 -12.06
C LEU A 169 -5.86 -10.69 -11.25
N ALA A 170 -4.81 -11.27 -11.83
CA ALA A 170 -3.93 -12.21 -11.14
C ALA A 170 -3.21 -11.55 -9.96
N VAL A 171 -2.67 -10.35 -10.17
CA VAL A 171 -2.07 -9.53 -9.10
C VAL A 171 -3.12 -9.18 -8.04
N HIS A 172 -4.34 -8.80 -8.43
CA HIS A 172 -5.40 -8.51 -7.47
C HIS A 172 -5.73 -9.71 -6.59
N LYS A 173 -5.90 -10.90 -7.18
CA LYS A 173 -6.14 -12.15 -6.45
C LYS A 173 -4.98 -12.52 -5.54
N GLN A 174 -3.75 -12.21 -5.93
CA GLN A 174 -2.59 -12.44 -5.08
C GLN A 174 -2.62 -11.53 -3.84
N TRP A 175 -2.89 -10.24 -4.01
CA TRP A 175 -3.03 -9.33 -2.87
C TRP A 175 -4.23 -9.69 -1.98
N GLU A 176 -5.38 -10.10 -2.55
CA GLU A 176 -6.53 -10.57 -1.78
C GLU A 176 -6.14 -11.75 -0.87
N ARG A 177 -5.32 -12.68 -1.36
CA ARG A 177 -4.82 -13.81 -0.57
C ARG A 177 -3.96 -13.36 0.61
N TYR A 178 -3.13 -12.33 0.44
CA TYR A 178 -2.21 -11.88 1.49
C TYR A 178 -2.89 -10.99 2.54
N VAL A 179 -3.66 -9.99 2.11
CA VAL A 179 -4.22 -8.96 3.01
C VAL A 179 -5.73 -9.06 3.23
N GLY A 180 -6.44 -9.85 2.42
CA GLY A 180 -7.91 -9.89 2.42
C GLY A 180 -8.53 -8.87 1.46
N ALA A 181 -9.62 -9.25 0.79
CA ALA A 181 -10.30 -8.39 -0.18
C ALA A 181 -10.83 -7.09 0.45
N GLU A 182 -11.21 -7.14 1.72
CA GLU A 182 -11.72 -6.02 2.50
C GLU A 182 -10.63 -5.01 2.90
N ARG A 183 -9.36 -5.28 2.57
CA ARG A 183 -8.20 -4.43 2.88
C ARG A 183 -7.50 -3.90 1.64
N ILE A 184 -8.13 -4.00 0.48
CA ILE A 184 -7.63 -3.48 -0.79
C ILE A 184 -8.48 -2.28 -1.24
N ALA A 185 -7.81 -1.19 -1.59
CA ALA A 185 -8.41 -0.02 -2.22
C ALA A 185 -7.77 0.23 -3.60
N MET A 186 -8.57 0.45 -4.64
CA MET A 186 -8.05 0.74 -5.99
C MET A 186 -7.87 2.24 -6.19
N LEU A 187 -6.67 2.69 -6.56
CA LEU A 187 -6.31 4.10 -6.73
C LEU A 187 -6.13 4.43 -8.21
N ASP A 188 -7.14 5.08 -8.79
CA ASP A 188 -7.11 5.51 -10.20
C ASP A 188 -6.32 6.81 -10.39
N ASP A 189 -6.29 7.69 -9.38
CA ASP A 189 -5.62 9.00 -9.41
C ASP A 189 -4.66 9.15 -8.22
N PRO A 190 -3.34 9.21 -8.43
CA PRO A 190 -2.36 9.29 -7.35
C PRO A 190 -2.51 10.57 -6.51
N ARG A 191 -3.15 11.62 -7.05
CA ARG A 191 -3.44 12.87 -6.32
C ARG A 191 -4.44 12.67 -5.17
N ARG A 192 -5.11 11.52 -5.09
CA ARG A 192 -6.08 11.13 -4.05
C ARG A 192 -5.52 10.16 -3.01
N VAL A 193 -4.25 9.78 -3.09
CA VAL A 193 -3.65 8.78 -2.18
C VAL A 193 -3.87 9.10 -0.70
N VAL A 194 -3.76 10.37 -0.31
CA VAL A 194 -3.97 10.82 1.09
C VAL A 194 -5.43 10.65 1.51
N ASP A 195 -6.38 10.94 0.63
CA ASP A 195 -7.80 10.75 0.91
C ASP A 195 -8.13 9.27 1.08
N VAL A 196 -7.54 8.39 0.26
CA VAL A 196 -7.71 6.94 0.39
C VAL A 196 -7.07 6.42 1.67
N ILE A 197 -5.87 6.90 2.04
CA ILE A 197 -5.24 6.56 3.32
C ILE A 197 -6.13 6.98 4.49
N PHE A 198 -6.67 8.20 4.50
CA PHE A 198 -7.64 8.62 5.52
C PHE A 198 -8.89 7.76 5.53
N GLY A 199 -9.39 7.32 4.36
CA GLY A 199 -10.50 6.38 4.28
C GLY A 199 -10.19 5.03 4.94
N LEU A 200 -8.99 4.48 4.69
CA LEU A 200 -8.54 3.22 5.32
C LEU A 200 -8.40 3.37 6.84
N LEU A 201 -7.80 4.47 7.30
CA LEU A 201 -7.69 4.78 8.73
C LEU A 201 -9.05 5.01 9.38
N ALA A 202 -9.98 5.66 8.67
CA ALA A 202 -11.35 5.85 9.13
C ALA A 202 -12.09 4.53 9.26
N TYR A 203 -11.86 3.58 8.36
CA TYR A 203 -12.38 2.23 8.50
C TYR A 203 -11.78 1.53 9.73
N GLU A 204 -10.45 1.53 9.86
CA GLU A 204 -9.73 0.91 10.98
C GLU A 204 -10.16 1.46 12.35
N THR A 205 -10.47 2.76 12.41
CA THR A 205 -10.80 3.47 13.66
C THR A 205 -12.29 3.72 13.85
N ASN A 206 -13.15 3.13 13.00
CA ASN A 206 -14.61 3.30 13.01
C ASN A 206 -15.07 4.78 12.94
N LYS A 207 -14.38 5.59 12.14
CA LYS A 207 -14.61 7.03 11.89
C LYS A 207 -15.11 7.32 10.46
N MET A 208 -15.73 6.34 9.80
CA MET A 208 -16.17 6.49 8.39
C MET A 208 -17.19 7.61 8.15
N ASP A 209 -18.08 7.89 9.11
CA ASP A 209 -19.05 8.98 8.97
C ASP A 209 -18.39 10.36 9.07
N PHE A 210 -17.40 10.49 9.96
CA PHE A 210 -16.55 11.67 10.02
C PHE A 210 -15.79 11.86 8.71
N PHE A 211 -15.11 10.82 8.22
CA PHE A 211 -14.37 10.87 6.96
C PHE A 211 -15.22 11.32 5.77
N LYS A 212 -16.42 10.76 5.58
CA LYS A 212 -17.31 11.14 4.47
C LYS A 212 -17.70 12.63 4.52
N LYS A 213 -17.96 13.13 5.73
CA LYS A 213 -18.31 14.54 5.95
C LYS A 213 -17.11 15.43 5.64
N GLU A 214 -15.96 15.11 6.20
CA GLU A 214 -14.69 15.80 6.04
C GLU A 214 -14.25 15.86 4.56
N LEU A 215 -14.23 14.72 3.88
CA LEU A 215 -13.91 14.59 2.47
C LEU A 215 -14.81 15.47 1.58
N SER A 216 -16.10 15.52 1.87
CA SER A 216 -17.06 16.35 1.12
C SER A 216 -16.84 17.85 1.29
N PHE A 217 -16.16 18.29 2.36
CA PHE A 217 -15.79 19.69 2.55
C PHE A 217 -14.50 20.06 1.81
N ARG A 218 -13.54 19.12 1.70
CA ARG A 218 -12.25 19.38 1.06
C ARG A 218 -12.25 19.18 -0.46
N GLN A 219 -13.14 18.32 -0.96
CA GLN A 219 -13.10 17.84 -2.34
C GLN A 219 -14.36 18.16 -3.13
N THR A 220 -14.23 18.23 -4.45
CA THR A 220 -15.41 18.37 -5.33
C THR A 220 -16.23 17.07 -5.33
N PRO A 221 -17.53 17.12 -5.69
CA PRO A 221 -18.37 15.92 -5.73
C PRO A 221 -17.79 14.77 -6.57
N ALA A 222 -17.17 15.08 -7.72
CA ALA A 222 -16.52 14.07 -8.56
C ALA A 222 -15.29 13.43 -7.91
N GLN A 223 -14.52 14.21 -7.14
CA GLN A 223 -13.38 13.70 -6.39
C GLN A 223 -13.82 12.85 -5.19
N VAL A 224 -14.91 13.24 -4.52
CA VAL A 224 -15.53 12.42 -3.47
C VAL A 224 -15.95 11.08 -4.04
N GLU A 225 -16.64 11.07 -5.19
CA GLU A 225 -17.05 9.85 -5.87
C GLU A 225 -15.86 8.95 -6.22
N ALA A 226 -14.78 9.52 -6.76
CA ALA A 226 -13.56 8.78 -7.09
C ALA A 226 -12.94 8.11 -5.84
N VAL A 227 -12.82 8.83 -4.73
CA VAL A 227 -12.29 8.27 -3.47
C VAL A 227 -13.23 7.20 -2.91
N MET A 228 -14.54 7.42 -2.96
CA MET A 228 -15.51 6.42 -2.49
C MET A 228 -15.53 5.18 -3.39
N LYS A 229 -15.24 5.32 -4.70
CA LYS A 229 -15.02 4.19 -5.62
C LYS A 229 -13.81 3.36 -5.18
N SER A 230 -12.69 4.01 -4.84
CA SER A 230 -11.50 3.33 -4.31
C SER A 230 -11.79 2.51 -3.05
N MET A 231 -12.71 2.98 -2.22
CA MET A 231 -13.08 2.37 -0.94
C MET A 231 -14.19 1.31 -1.04
N LEU A 232 -14.67 0.97 -2.25
CA LEU A 232 -15.87 0.14 -2.42
C LEU A 232 -15.76 -1.26 -1.79
N THR A 233 -14.58 -1.87 -1.87
CA THR A 233 -14.27 -3.20 -1.34
C THR A 233 -13.89 -3.18 0.13
N VAL A 234 -13.45 -2.02 0.64
CA VAL A 234 -12.96 -1.90 2.01
C VAL A 234 -14.08 -2.20 3.01
N GLY A 235 -13.78 -3.09 3.97
CA GLY A 235 -14.73 -3.53 4.99
C GLY A 235 -15.87 -4.42 4.50
N LYS A 236 -15.83 -4.90 3.26
CA LYS A 236 -16.82 -5.86 2.72
C LYS A 236 -16.13 -7.18 2.38
N PRO A 237 -16.51 -8.29 3.05
CA PRO A 237 -16.06 -9.62 2.64
C PRO A 237 -16.45 -9.88 1.17
N GLN A 238 -15.66 -10.66 0.44
CA GLN A 238 -15.90 -10.95 -0.97
C GLN A 238 -17.32 -11.46 -1.28
N ALA A 239 -17.93 -12.18 -0.33
CA ALA A 239 -19.31 -12.68 -0.43
C ALA A 239 -20.39 -11.58 -0.44
N MET A 240 -20.04 -10.34 -0.06
CA MET A 240 -20.96 -9.19 0.01
C MET A 240 -20.74 -8.16 -1.11
N LEU A 241 -19.80 -8.41 -2.04
CA LEU A 241 -19.60 -7.55 -3.20
C LEU A 241 -20.67 -7.83 -4.27
N PRO A 242 -21.24 -6.80 -4.92
CA PRO A 242 -22.23 -7.02 -5.99
C PRO A 242 -21.60 -7.84 -7.11
N ALA A 243 -22.30 -8.92 -7.51
CA ALA A 243 -21.87 -9.76 -8.62
C ALA A 243 -21.66 -8.88 -9.87
N ALA A 244 -20.47 -8.99 -10.47
CA ALA A 244 -20.14 -8.26 -11.70
C ALA A 244 -21.21 -8.55 -12.75
N LYS A 245 -21.98 -7.55 -13.17
CA LYS A 245 -23.01 -7.72 -14.21
C LYS A 245 -22.34 -8.29 -15.47
N SER A 246 -22.68 -9.52 -15.82
CA SER A 246 -22.26 -10.13 -17.09
C SER A 246 -23.05 -9.47 -18.20
N VAL A 247 -22.45 -8.54 -18.92
CA VAL A 247 -22.98 -8.10 -20.20
C VAL A 247 -22.57 -9.17 -21.21
N LEU A 248 -23.38 -10.23 -21.29
CA LEU A 248 -23.38 -11.15 -22.43
C LEU A 248 -23.98 -10.36 -23.62
N LYS A 249 -23.11 -9.83 -24.49
CA LYS A 249 -23.53 -9.48 -25.84
C LYS A 249 -23.64 -10.78 -26.64
N ARG A 250 -24.85 -11.06 -27.13
CA ARG A 250 -25.09 -11.99 -28.23
C ARG A 250 -24.63 -11.37 -29.53
#